data_AF-A0A5K1G632-F1
#
_entry.id   AF-A0A5K1G632-F1
#
_cell.length_a   1.000
_cell.length_b   1.000
_cell.length_c   1.000
_cell.angle_alpha   90.00
_cell.angle_beta   90.00
_cell.angle_gamma   90.00
#
_symmetry.space_group_name_H-M   'P 1'
#
loop_
_entity.id
_entity.type
_entity.pdbx_description
1 polymer ?
#
loop_
_entity_poly.entity_id
_entity_poly.type
_entity_poly.pdbx_seq_one_letter_code
_entity_poly.pdbx_strand_id
1 'polypeptide(L)' 'GTRAIGDAYLKKQEFSLPPEYPRFRRPEPLTRPLSTAEPSIRAHSLQPNDRFLIFASSGLWEHLSNQEAAEIVLRNPRE' A
#
# COMPACT_ATOMS: atom_id res chain seq x y z
N GLY A 1 -0.77 3.89 6.22
CA GLY A 1 -1.65 3.96 5.04
C GLY A 1 -3.10 3.87 5.46
N THR A 2 -4.03 4.49 4.72
CA THR A 2 -5.48 4.38 4.98
C THR A 2 -6.11 3.15 4.31
N ARG A 3 -5.28 2.32 3.66
CA ARG A 3 -5.68 1.10 2.96
C ARG A 3 -4.70 -0.01 3.29
N ALA A 4 -5.21 -1.19 3.61
CA ALA A 4 -4.43 -2.38 3.91
C ALA A 4 -5.28 -3.64 3.78
N ILE A 5 -4.65 -4.76 3.42
CA ILE A 5 -5.20 -6.10 3.62
C ILE A 5 -4.88 -6.52 5.06
N GLY A 6 -5.79 -7.21 5.76
CA GLY A 6 -5.64 -7.49 7.20
C GLY A 6 -6.31 -6.43 8.08
N ASP A 7 -5.78 -6.16 9.27
CA ASP A 7 -6.26 -5.15 10.23
C ASP A 7 -7.78 -5.09 10.41
N ALA A 8 -8.43 -6.26 10.50
CA ALA A 8 -9.89 -6.38 10.47
C ALA A 8 -10.58 -5.55 11.57
N TYR A 9 -9.93 -5.43 12.73
CA TYR A 9 -10.37 -4.63 13.88
C TYR A 9 -10.42 -3.11 13.59
N LEU A 10 -9.79 -2.64 12.51
CA LEU A 10 -9.88 -1.24 12.03
C LEU A 10 -10.97 -1.05 10.97
N LYS A 11 -11.64 -2.12 10.53
CA LYS A 11 -12.56 -2.13 9.38
C LYS A 11 -14.02 -2.30 9.81
N LYS A 12 -14.30 -3.28 10.66
CA LYS A 12 -15.66 -3.58 11.12
C LYS A 12 -15.71 -3.87 12.61
N GLN A 13 -16.81 -3.48 13.24
CA GLN A 13 -17.03 -3.69 14.67
C GLN A 13 -17.12 -5.17 15.06
N GLU A 14 -17.60 -6.05 14.17
CA GLU A 14 -17.65 -7.51 14.39
C GLU A 14 -16.26 -8.14 14.64
N PHE A 15 -15.18 -7.48 14.21
CA PHE A 15 -13.80 -7.91 14.43
C PHE A 15 -13.10 -7.12 15.54
N SER A 16 -13.85 -6.44 16.41
CA SER A 16 -13.28 -5.73 17.55
C SER A 16 -12.61 -6.72 18.49
N LEU A 17 -11.39 -6.40 18.92
CA LEU A 17 -10.62 -7.28 19.79
C LEU A 17 -11.11 -7.21 21.23
N PRO A 18 -11.13 -8.34 21.95
CA PRO A 18 -11.61 -8.39 23.32
C PRO A 18 -10.60 -7.74 24.28
N PRO A 19 -10.99 -7.46 25.55
CA PRO A 19 -10.21 -6.65 26.49
C PRO A 19 -8.80 -7.18 26.78
N GLU A 20 -8.54 -8.46 26.55
CA GLU A 20 -7.27 -9.15 26.76
C GLU A 20 -6.16 -8.67 25.80
N TYR A 21 -6.52 -7.92 24.73
CA TYR A 21 -5.58 -7.35 23.77
C TYR A 21 -5.58 -5.81 23.81
N PRO A 22 -5.21 -5.18 24.94
CA PRO A 22 -5.34 -3.74 25.14
C PRO A 22 -4.49 -2.90 24.17
N ARG A 23 -3.38 -3.45 23.66
CA ARG A 23 -2.52 -2.77 22.68
C ARG A 23 -3.21 -2.46 21.34
N PHE A 24 -4.17 -3.29 20.95
CA PHE A 24 -4.85 -3.20 19.66
C PHE A 24 -6.31 -2.76 19.80
N ARG A 25 -6.79 -2.63 21.04
CA ARG A 25 -8.12 -2.17 21.36
C ARG A 25 -8.17 -0.65 21.31
N ARG A 26 -9.25 -0.11 20.76
CA ARG A 26 -9.58 1.32 20.91
C ARG A 26 -10.64 1.52 22.00
N PRO A 27 -10.58 2.64 22.76
CA PRO A 27 -11.55 2.92 23.81
C PRO A 27 -12.96 3.12 23.25
N GLU A 28 -13.08 3.82 22.13
CA GLU A 28 -14.37 4.11 21.49
C GLU A 28 -14.71 3.13 20.35
N PRO A 29 -16.00 2.74 20.21
CA PRO A 29 -16.49 2.02 19.04
C PRO A 29 -16.25 2.79 17.73
N LEU A 30 -15.97 2.06 16.65
CA LEU A 30 -15.81 2.66 15.33
C LEU A 30 -17.15 3.16 14.80
N THR A 31 -17.25 4.48 14.60
CA THR A 31 -18.37 5.09 13.87
C THR A 31 -18.27 4.88 12.36
N ARG A 32 -17.06 4.62 11.85
CA ARG A 32 -16.78 4.29 10.44
C ARG A 32 -15.48 3.47 10.30
N PRO A 33 -15.29 2.72 9.19
CA PRO A 33 -14.03 2.05 8.91
C PRO A 33 -12.87 3.05 8.82
N LEU A 34 -11.74 2.76 9.48
CA LEU A 34 -10.53 3.59 9.37
C LEU A 34 -9.56 3.12 8.28
N SER A 35 -9.73 1.89 7.82
CA SER A 35 -8.96 1.31 6.74
C SER A 35 -9.90 0.54 5.81
N THR A 36 -9.56 0.47 4.52
CA THR A 36 -10.24 -0.40 3.56
C THR A 36 -9.24 -1.34 2.88
N ALA A 37 -9.71 -2.53 2.48
CA ALA A 37 -8.94 -3.44 1.65
C ALA A 37 -9.15 -3.18 0.14
N GLU A 38 -10.06 -2.26 -0.21
CA GLU A 38 -10.36 -1.96 -1.61
C GLU A 38 -9.15 -1.33 -2.31
N PRO A 39 -8.67 -1.92 -3.42
CA PRO A 39 -7.56 -1.36 -4.18
C PRO A 39 -8.04 -0.19 -5.05
N SER A 40 -7.10 0.65 -5.48
CA SER A 40 -7.33 1.57 -6.59
C SER A 40 -6.89 0.91 -7.88
N ILE A 41 -7.79 0.79 -8.86
CA ILE A 41 -7.54 0.12 -10.14
C ILE A 41 -7.17 1.16 -11.19
N ARG A 42 -6.06 0.94 -11.90
CA ARG A 42 -5.65 1.73 -13.07
C ARG A 42 -5.29 0.80 -14.22
N ALA A 43 -5.89 1.03 -15.38
CA ALA A 43 -5.56 0.34 -16.61
C ALA A 43 -4.67 1.24 -17.48
N HIS A 44 -3.69 0.65 -18.15
CA HIS A 44 -2.80 1.33 -19.10
C HIS A 44 -2.58 0.41 -20.30
N SER A 45 -2.77 0.94 -21.52
CA SER A 45 -2.47 0.20 -22.74
C SER A 45 -1.01 0.44 -23.10
N LEU A 46 -0.22 -0.63 -23.14
CA LEU A 46 1.20 -0.56 -23.46
C LEU A 46 1.42 0.10 -24.83
N GLN A 47 2.34 1.06 -24.86
CA GLN A 47 2.80 1.71 -26.08
C GLN A 47 4.17 1.17 -26.48
N PRO A 48 4.56 1.24 -27.77
CA PRO A 48 5.89 0.79 -28.21
C PRO A 48 7.08 1.42 -27.46
N ASN A 49 6.87 2.59 -26.86
CA ASN A 49 7.90 3.34 -26.14
C ASN A 49 7.96 2.99 -24.64
N ASP A 50 7.02 2.19 -24.12
CA ASP A 50 7.00 1.75 -22.73
C ASP A 50 8.07 0.65 -22.54
N ARG A 51 9.15 0.97 -21.82
CA ARG A 51 10.34 0.11 -21.73
C ARG A 51 10.32 -0.82 -20.52
N PHE A 52 9.80 -0.35 -19.39
CA PHE A 52 9.72 -1.09 -18.14
C PHE A 52 8.72 -0.43 -17.19
N LEU A 53 8.35 -1.17 -16.13
CA LEU A 53 7.54 -0.68 -15.03
C LEU A 53 8.21 -1.08 -13.71
N ILE A 54 8.34 -0.14 -12.77
CA ILE A 54 8.96 -0.38 -11.47
C ILE A 54 7.86 -0.52 -10.40
N PHE A 55 7.81 -1.68 -9.76
CA PHE A 55 7.03 -1.89 -8.53
C PHE A 55 7.98 -2.03 -7.35
N ALA A 56 7.78 -1.22 -6.31
CA ALA A 56 8.56 -1.33 -5.08
C ALA A 56 7.76 -0.83 -3.87
N SER A 57 8.13 -1.31 -2.68
CA SER A 57 7.61 -0.82 -1.40
C SER A 57 8.06 0.61 -1.10
N SER A 58 7.39 1.29 -0.14
CA SER A 58 7.73 2.66 0.26
C SER A 58 9.19 2.83 0.64
N GLY A 59 9.81 1.82 1.27
CA GLY A 59 11.22 1.87 1.69
C GLY A 59 12.21 2.19 0.56
N LEU A 60 11.90 1.87 -0.71
CA LEU A 60 12.74 2.32 -1.84
C LEU A 60 12.52 3.82 -2.10
N TRP A 61 11.25 4.21 -2.20
CA TRP A 61 10.82 5.57 -2.54
C TRP A 61 11.03 6.60 -1.44
N GLU A 62 11.33 6.14 -0.22
CA GLU A 62 11.82 6.96 0.89
C GLU A 62 13.23 7.52 0.64
N HIS A 63 13.98 6.90 -0.27
CA HIS A 63 15.36 7.26 -0.58
C HIS A 63 15.59 7.71 -2.03
N LEU A 64 14.71 7.35 -2.96
CA LEU A 64 14.85 7.66 -4.38
C LEU A 64 13.57 8.29 -4.93
N SER A 65 13.75 9.29 -5.78
CA SER A 65 12.68 9.79 -6.65
C SER A 65 12.38 8.79 -7.77
N ASN A 66 11.18 8.92 -8.37
CA ASN A 66 10.80 8.12 -9.53
C ASN A 66 11.80 8.25 -10.70
N GLN A 67 12.35 9.45 -10.88
CA GLN A 67 13.30 9.74 -11.96
C GLN A 67 14.64 9.05 -11.71
N GLU A 68 15.19 9.15 -10.50
CA GLU A 68 16.45 8.48 -10.14
C GLU A 68 16.32 6.96 -10.29
N ALA A 69 15.22 6.37 -9.84
CA ALA A 69 14.97 4.94 -10.01
C ALA A 69 14.89 4.54 -11.50
N ALA A 70 14.19 5.32 -12.32
CA ALA A 70 14.11 5.08 -13.76
C ALA A 70 15.49 5.18 -14.43
N GLU A 71 16.30 6.17 -14.06
CA GLU A 71 17.67 6.32 -14.58
C GLU A 71 18.59 5.18 -14.17
N ILE A 72 18.49 4.71 -12.93
CA ILE A 72 19.27 3.55 -12.46
C ILE A 72 18.94 2.32 -13.31
N VAL A 73 17.66 2.03 -13.55
CA VAL A 73 17.24 0.90 -14.39
C VAL A 73 17.69 1.09 -15.84
N LEU A 74 17.55 2.29 -16.40
CA LEU A 74 17.99 2.62 -17.76
C LEU A 74 19.50 2.44 -17.97
N ARG A 75 20.31 2.77 -16.96
CA ARG A 75 21.78 2.64 -17.00
C ARG A 75 22.25 1.21 -16.74
N ASN A 76 21.39 0.33 -16.22
CA ASN A 76 21.72 -1.06 -15.89
C ASN A 76 20.71 -2.04 -16.50
N PRO A 77 20.55 -2.06 -17.84
CA PRO A 77 19.65 -3.01 -18.49
C PRO A 77 20.16 -4.43 -18.24
N ARG A 78 19.26 -5.32 -17.79
CA ARG A 78 19.51 -6.76 -17.80
C ARG A 78 18.93 -7.34 -19.08
N GLU A 79 19.75 -8.05 -19.84
CA GLU A 79 19.31 -8.89 -20.96
C GLU A 79 18.61 -10.16 -20.45
#